data_AF-A0A937CIP1-F1
#
_entry.id   AF-A0A937CIP1-F1
#
_cell.length_a   1.000
_cell.length_b   1.000
_cell.length_c   1.000
_cell.angle_alpha   90.00
_cell.angle_beta   90.00
_cell.angle_gamma   90.00
#
_symmetry.space_group_name_H-M   'P 1'
#
loop_
_entity.id
_entity.type
_entity.pdbx_description
1 polymer ?
#
loop_
_entity_poly.entity_id
_entity_poly.type
_entity_poly.pdbx_seq_one_letter_code
_entity_poly.pdbx_strand_id
1 'polypeptide(L)'
;MAQHDYVLSNQAGAPFRSDLNDALAAAVSNNSGTTAPTTTVAYMLWYDTTLGLLKIRNGANNAWVTIGPLADSSKHEIYVSNAVKVTVNSSGYMGINDTTPSYHLDVNGDINFTGTLRQNGTAFTAAPDSITEGNTSVEVSDSGSNGVMTVTVDGTERMRVSNAGEFLLNTTSPVTNAIATITKSSTALNMLAIGNTGTYLKLGSNDSGSDYQAAINGTAFIYTSNGVDIVLGTGAVETCRLKNSDGTLTFASGKYPVAKNVPKAWVNFSDGFAFGGLVINDSFNVSSVTNPSSNTYRIYFTNAMNDNKYCPSAMISYVSSKAPIVLINSLTTSYIEIVLQNGTSSLNSSITNLALSILGA
;
A
#
# COMPACT_ATOMS: atom_id res chain seq x y z
N MET A 1 -63.84 44.03 -34.54
CA MET A 1 -62.93 44.09 -35.70
C MET A 1 -63.63 43.45 -36.89
N ALA A 2 -63.27 43.83 -38.10
CA ALA A 2 -63.99 43.45 -39.31
C ALA A 2 -63.59 42.03 -39.75
N GLN A 3 -64.59 41.18 -39.96
CA GLN A 3 -64.50 39.92 -40.69
C GLN A 3 -65.46 40.00 -41.87
N HIS A 4 -65.03 39.56 -43.04
CA HIS A 4 -65.83 39.64 -44.26
C HIS A 4 -65.64 38.37 -45.08
N ASP A 5 -66.64 37.99 -45.89
CA ASP A 5 -66.56 36.84 -46.79
C ASP A 5 -65.90 37.16 -48.14
N TYR A 6 -65.58 38.44 -48.36
CA TYR A 6 -65.06 39.03 -49.60
C TYR A 6 -65.99 38.84 -50.82
N VAL A 7 -67.29 38.69 -50.58
CA VAL A 7 -68.30 38.59 -51.63
C VAL A 7 -69.12 39.88 -51.67
N LEU A 8 -69.03 40.61 -52.78
CA LEU A 8 -69.86 41.79 -53.00
C LEU A 8 -71.16 41.38 -53.70
N SER A 9 -72.27 41.39 -52.96
CA SER A 9 -73.58 41.07 -53.53
C SER A 9 -74.07 42.17 -54.45
N ASN A 10 -74.90 41.81 -55.44
CA ASN A 10 -75.59 42.81 -56.26
C ASN A 10 -76.64 43.55 -55.42
N GLN A 11 -76.43 44.85 -55.21
CA GLN A 11 -77.23 45.68 -54.31
C GLN A 11 -77.18 47.15 -54.73
N ALA A 12 -78.00 48.00 -54.10
CA ALA A 12 -78.01 49.44 -54.36
C ALA A 12 -76.68 50.11 -53.98
N GLY A 13 -76.38 51.30 -54.55
CA GLY A 13 -75.06 51.91 -54.45
C GLY A 13 -74.60 52.32 -53.04
N ALA A 14 -75.53 52.66 -52.13
CA ALA A 14 -75.19 52.96 -50.73
C ALA A 14 -74.77 51.70 -49.93
N PRO A 15 -75.57 50.62 -49.88
CA PRO A 15 -75.16 49.40 -49.19
C PRO A 15 -73.96 48.70 -49.86
N PHE A 16 -73.81 48.75 -51.19
CA PHE A 16 -72.61 48.24 -51.88
C PHE A 16 -71.33 48.90 -51.37
N ARG A 17 -71.34 50.23 -51.20
CA ARG A 17 -70.17 50.96 -50.68
C ARG A 17 -69.89 50.60 -49.22
N SER A 18 -70.93 50.32 -48.42
CA SER A 18 -70.75 49.85 -47.04
C SER A 18 -70.06 48.50 -47.02
N ASP A 19 -70.61 47.53 -47.76
CA ASP A 19 -70.09 46.17 -47.93
C ASP A 19 -68.62 46.18 -48.41
N LEU A 20 -68.31 47.00 -49.42
CA LEU A 20 -66.92 47.18 -49.88
C LEU A 20 -65.99 47.75 -48.80
N ASN A 21 -66.44 48.75 -48.04
CA ASN A 21 -65.62 49.32 -46.97
C ASN A 21 -65.37 48.30 -45.85
N ASP A 22 -66.37 47.48 -45.52
CA ASP A 22 -66.25 46.40 -44.54
C ASP A 22 -65.29 45.31 -45.03
N ALA A 23 -65.35 44.93 -46.32
CA ALA A 23 -64.41 44.01 -46.95
C ALA A 23 -62.95 44.53 -46.92
N LEU A 24 -62.75 45.81 -47.24
CA LEU A 24 -61.43 46.44 -47.20
C LEU A 24 -60.90 46.55 -45.75
N ALA A 25 -61.77 46.88 -44.79
CA ALA A 25 -61.42 46.89 -43.37
C ALA A 25 -61.01 45.49 -42.87
N ALA A 26 -61.70 44.44 -43.32
CA ALA A 26 -61.34 43.06 -43.03
C ALA A 26 -59.99 42.68 -43.66
N ALA A 27 -59.72 43.08 -44.92
CA ALA A 27 -58.42 42.85 -45.59
C ALA A 27 -57.26 43.47 -44.81
N VAL A 28 -57.34 44.77 -44.51
CA VAL A 28 -56.26 45.49 -43.83
C VAL A 28 -55.99 44.92 -42.44
N SER A 29 -57.02 44.41 -41.77
CA SER A 29 -56.90 43.87 -40.42
C SER A 29 -56.70 42.35 -40.36
N ASN A 30 -56.42 41.69 -41.50
CA ASN A 30 -56.27 40.23 -41.59
C ASN A 30 -57.46 39.48 -40.95
N ASN A 31 -58.69 39.89 -41.26
CA ASN A 31 -59.93 39.32 -40.72
C ASN A 31 -59.95 39.23 -39.18
N SER A 32 -59.29 40.16 -38.50
CA SER A 32 -59.10 40.11 -37.04
C SER A 32 -60.42 40.01 -36.26
N GLY A 33 -60.43 39.21 -35.19
CA GLY A 33 -61.61 39.01 -34.36
C GLY A 33 -61.39 38.04 -33.22
N THR A 34 -62.30 38.04 -32.24
CA THR A 34 -62.27 37.14 -31.07
C THR A 34 -62.73 35.72 -31.40
N THR A 35 -63.41 35.53 -32.53
CA THR A 35 -63.87 34.24 -33.07
C THR A 35 -63.32 34.03 -34.48
N ALA A 36 -63.15 32.78 -34.90
CA ALA A 36 -62.72 32.47 -36.27
C ALA A 36 -63.79 32.94 -37.28
N PRO A 37 -63.38 33.45 -38.47
CA PRO A 37 -64.31 33.73 -39.56
C PRO A 37 -65.15 32.50 -39.93
N THR A 38 -66.45 32.69 -40.12
CA THR A 38 -67.40 31.62 -40.47
C THR A 38 -67.28 31.20 -41.93
N THR A 39 -66.99 32.15 -42.82
CA THR A 39 -66.66 31.88 -44.23
C THR A 39 -65.16 31.70 -44.35
N THR A 40 -64.71 30.47 -44.64
CA THR A 40 -63.28 30.16 -44.75
C THR A 40 -62.85 29.84 -46.17
N VAL A 41 -61.71 30.39 -46.58
CA VAL A 41 -61.01 30.02 -47.82
C VAL A 41 -59.60 29.55 -47.49
N ALA A 42 -59.07 28.60 -48.27
CA ALA A 42 -57.70 28.11 -48.09
C ALA A 42 -56.69 29.28 -48.13
N TYR A 43 -55.67 29.23 -47.26
CA TYR A 43 -54.62 30.25 -47.15
C TYR A 43 -55.04 31.65 -46.68
N MET A 44 -56.30 31.86 -46.24
CA MET A 44 -56.67 33.14 -45.62
C MET A 44 -55.92 33.37 -44.32
N LEU A 45 -55.57 34.64 -44.05
CA LEU A 45 -55.06 35.08 -42.76
C LEU A 45 -56.20 35.43 -41.82
N TRP A 46 -56.00 35.08 -40.56
CA TRP A 46 -56.85 35.48 -39.44
C TRP A 46 -55.99 35.86 -38.24
N TYR A 47 -56.18 37.07 -37.73
CA TYR A 47 -55.62 37.45 -36.44
C TYR A 47 -56.62 37.18 -35.31
N ASP A 48 -56.35 36.14 -34.52
CA ASP A 48 -57.13 35.76 -33.35
C ASP A 48 -56.78 36.70 -32.20
N THR A 49 -57.65 37.65 -31.92
CA THR A 49 -57.36 38.71 -30.94
C THR A 49 -57.59 38.29 -29.50
N THR A 50 -58.20 37.12 -29.28
CA THR A 50 -58.34 36.52 -27.96
C THR A 50 -57.00 35.89 -27.55
N LEU A 51 -56.34 35.20 -28.48
CA LEU A 51 -55.07 34.53 -28.23
C LEU A 51 -53.84 35.36 -28.62
N GLY A 52 -54.02 36.46 -29.36
CA GLY A 52 -52.92 37.29 -29.87
C GLY A 52 -52.10 36.62 -30.97
N LEU A 53 -52.68 35.63 -31.67
CA LEU A 53 -51.98 34.79 -32.65
C LEU A 53 -52.44 35.09 -34.08
N LEU A 54 -51.49 35.28 -35.00
CA LEU A 54 -51.75 35.21 -36.43
C LEU A 54 -51.85 33.75 -36.86
N LYS A 55 -52.92 33.43 -37.59
CA LYS A 55 -53.20 32.10 -38.13
C LYS A 55 -53.41 32.18 -39.63
N ILE A 56 -53.07 31.11 -40.33
CA ILE A 56 -53.37 30.91 -41.75
C ILE A 56 -54.19 29.65 -41.93
N ARG A 57 -55.21 29.70 -42.80
CA ARG A 57 -55.99 28.53 -43.13
C ARG A 57 -55.17 27.55 -43.96
N ASN A 58 -55.23 26.26 -43.66
CA ASN A 58 -54.45 25.27 -44.40
C ASN A 58 -54.97 25.10 -45.85
N GLY A 59 -54.18 24.44 -46.70
CA GLY A 59 -54.53 24.22 -48.11
C GLY A 59 -55.78 23.36 -48.34
N ALA A 60 -56.09 22.46 -47.40
CA ALA A 60 -57.32 21.66 -47.43
C ALA A 60 -58.56 22.42 -46.95
N ASN A 61 -58.41 23.68 -46.52
CA ASN A 61 -59.46 24.52 -45.96
C ASN A 61 -60.26 23.86 -44.83
N ASN A 62 -59.62 23.02 -44.00
CA ASN A 62 -60.26 22.28 -42.91
C ASN A 62 -59.64 22.56 -41.53
N ALA A 63 -58.46 23.17 -41.45
CA ALA A 63 -57.81 23.53 -40.18
C ALA A 63 -57.08 24.89 -40.25
N TRP A 64 -56.86 25.50 -39.08
CA TRP A 64 -56.03 26.70 -38.92
C TRP A 64 -54.61 26.31 -38.48
N VAL A 65 -53.61 26.92 -39.09
CA VAL A 65 -52.19 26.79 -38.73
C VAL A 65 -51.75 28.07 -38.05
N THR A 66 -51.16 27.96 -36.86
CA THR A 66 -50.62 29.11 -36.12
C THR A 66 -49.29 29.53 -36.72
N ILE A 67 -49.17 30.81 -37.08
CA ILE A 67 -47.91 31.42 -37.54
C ILE A 67 -47.10 31.92 -36.35
N GLY A 68 -47.74 32.61 -35.41
CA GLY A 68 -47.09 33.14 -34.22
C GLY A 68 -47.81 34.35 -33.61
N PRO A 69 -47.29 34.90 -32.50
CA PRO A 69 -47.88 36.05 -31.84
C PRO A 69 -47.65 37.33 -32.66
N LEU A 70 -48.63 38.22 -32.67
CA LEU A 70 -48.47 39.62 -33.11
C LEU A 70 -48.63 40.62 -31.96
N ALA A 71 -49.07 40.15 -30.79
CA ALA A 71 -49.33 40.99 -29.63
C ALA A 71 -48.10 41.17 -28.72
N ASP A 72 -47.09 40.29 -28.80
CA ASP A 72 -45.91 40.33 -27.95
C ASP A 72 -44.67 40.75 -28.76
N SER A 73 -44.15 41.95 -28.51
CA SER A 73 -42.90 42.43 -29.09
C SER A 73 -41.65 41.85 -28.41
N SER A 74 -41.84 41.08 -27.35
CA SER A 74 -40.74 40.63 -26.46
C SER A 74 -40.24 39.24 -26.81
N LYS A 75 -40.93 38.50 -27.69
CA LYS A 75 -40.54 37.14 -28.06
C LYS A 75 -40.81 36.81 -29.53
N HIS A 76 -39.92 36.03 -30.12
CA HIS A 76 -40.17 35.31 -31.36
C HIS A 76 -40.32 33.82 -31.06
N GLU A 77 -41.38 33.19 -31.55
CA GLU A 77 -41.75 31.85 -31.14
C GLU A 77 -42.19 30.98 -32.32
N ILE A 78 -41.81 29.71 -32.31
CA ILE A 78 -42.30 28.69 -33.23
C ILE A 78 -43.35 27.85 -32.50
N TYR A 79 -44.56 27.83 -33.06
CA TYR A 79 -45.69 27.08 -32.53
C TYR A 79 -45.88 25.76 -33.27
N VAL A 80 -46.06 24.67 -32.53
CA VAL A 80 -46.51 23.39 -33.07
C VAL A 80 -47.69 22.93 -32.24
N SER A 81 -48.82 22.67 -32.88
CA SER A 81 -50.06 22.23 -32.21
C SER A 81 -50.47 23.15 -31.03
N ASN A 82 -50.35 24.47 -31.21
CA ASN A 82 -50.63 25.51 -30.20
C ASN A 82 -49.72 25.52 -28.96
N ALA A 83 -48.56 24.88 -29.02
CA ALA A 83 -47.53 24.99 -27.99
C ALA A 83 -46.26 25.63 -28.57
N VAL A 84 -45.60 26.48 -27.79
CA VAL A 84 -44.28 27.02 -28.13
C VAL A 84 -43.25 25.89 -28.03
N LYS A 85 -42.50 25.68 -29.12
CA LYS A 85 -41.43 24.67 -29.20
C LYS A 85 -40.05 25.30 -29.27
N VAL A 86 -39.96 26.48 -29.87
CA VAL A 86 -38.74 27.29 -29.86
C VAL A 86 -39.16 28.71 -29.49
N THR A 87 -38.43 29.35 -28.59
CA THR A 87 -38.58 30.78 -28.28
C THR A 87 -37.24 31.48 -28.45
N VAL A 88 -37.28 32.75 -28.82
CA VAL A 88 -36.19 33.71 -28.64
C VAL A 88 -36.78 34.90 -27.89
N ASN A 89 -36.29 35.18 -26.69
CA ASN A 89 -36.81 36.29 -25.89
C ASN A 89 -36.10 37.62 -26.21
N SER A 90 -36.55 38.71 -25.59
CA SER A 90 -36.00 40.05 -25.76
C SER A 90 -34.56 40.21 -25.29
N SER A 91 -34.06 39.28 -24.47
CA SER A 91 -32.66 39.21 -24.04
C SER A 91 -31.78 38.45 -25.04
N GLY A 92 -32.35 37.93 -26.13
CA GLY A 92 -31.65 37.16 -27.16
C GLY A 92 -31.43 35.69 -26.80
N TYR A 93 -32.10 35.17 -25.76
CA TYR A 93 -31.92 33.80 -25.30
C TYR A 93 -32.86 32.88 -26.07
N MET A 94 -32.31 31.80 -26.62
CA MET A 94 -33.05 30.78 -27.35
C MET A 94 -33.43 29.64 -26.41
N GLY A 95 -34.72 29.34 -26.30
CA GLY A 95 -35.24 28.17 -25.60
C GLY A 95 -35.77 27.12 -26.57
N ILE A 96 -35.47 25.83 -26.35
CA ILE A 96 -36.08 24.69 -27.05
C ILE A 96 -36.84 23.85 -26.03
N ASN A 97 -38.17 23.70 -26.23
CA ASN A 97 -39.11 23.22 -25.22
C ASN A 97 -39.05 23.97 -23.88
N ASP A 98 -38.53 25.19 -23.90
CA ASP A 98 -38.46 26.12 -22.78
C ASP A 98 -38.93 27.50 -23.25
N THR A 99 -39.95 28.05 -22.59
CA THR A 99 -40.52 29.38 -22.91
C THR A 99 -39.89 30.53 -22.13
N THR A 100 -39.00 30.20 -21.20
CA THR A 100 -38.34 31.10 -20.25
C THR A 100 -36.86 30.71 -20.06
N PRO A 101 -36.06 30.68 -21.14
CA PRO A 101 -34.67 30.24 -21.09
C PRO A 101 -33.86 31.08 -20.09
N SER A 102 -33.05 30.41 -19.27
CA SER A 102 -32.14 31.03 -18.30
C SER A 102 -30.72 31.20 -18.85
N TYR A 103 -30.43 30.55 -19.98
CA TYR A 103 -29.15 30.60 -20.69
C TYR A 103 -29.32 31.03 -22.15
N HIS A 104 -28.24 31.48 -22.81
CA HIS A 104 -28.28 31.91 -24.21
C HIS A 104 -28.85 30.86 -25.16
N LEU A 105 -28.57 29.59 -24.89
CA LEU A 105 -29.26 28.45 -25.48
C LEU A 105 -29.66 27.53 -24.32
N ASP A 106 -30.96 27.38 -24.11
CA ASP A 106 -31.54 26.54 -23.06
C ASP A 106 -32.41 25.46 -23.70
N VAL A 107 -32.12 24.20 -23.40
CA VAL A 107 -32.84 23.06 -23.98
C VAL A 107 -33.41 22.25 -22.83
N ASN A 108 -34.73 22.26 -22.72
CA ASN A 108 -35.44 21.39 -21.80
C ASN A 108 -35.62 20.00 -22.45
N GLY A 109 -34.57 19.18 -22.35
CA GLY A 109 -34.49 17.84 -22.90
C GLY A 109 -33.06 17.45 -23.33
N ASP A 110 -32.94 16.30 -23.99
CA ASP A 110 -31.65 15.81 -24.49
C ASP A 110 -31.21 16.54 -25.76
N ILE A 111 -29.89 16.69 -25.93
CA ILE A 111 -29.27 17.20 -27.16
C ILE A 111 -28.60 16.04 -27.88
N ASN A 112 -29.15 15.63 -29.02
CA ASN A 112 -28.49 14.70 -29.94
C ASN A 112 -27.85 15.50 -31.08
N PHE A 113 -26.52 15.47 -31.18
CA PHE A 113 -25.77 16.22 -32.19
C PHE A 113 -24.93 15.29 -33.06
N THR A 114 -24.84 15.61 -34.35
CA THR A 114 -23.86 15.00 -35.26
C THR A 114 -22.74 16.00 -35.52
N GLY A 115 -21.48 15.55 -35.38
CA GLY A 115 -20.30 16.42 -35.50
C GLY A 115 -19.69 16.76 -34.13
N THR A 116 -18.96 17.87 -34.05
CA THR A 116 -18.20 18.26 -32.86
C THR A 116 -18.83 19.48 -32.20
N LEU A 117 -19.17 19.39 -30.91
CA LEU A 117 -19.47 20.57 -30.10
C LEU A 117 -18.18 21.38 -29.95
N ARG A 118 -18.20 22.69 -30.19
CA ARG A 118 -17.01 23.55 -30.06
C ARG A 118 -17.17 24.57 -28.96
N GLN A 119 -16.11 24.80 -28.19
CA GLN A 119 -16.01 25.88 -27.21
C GLN A 119 -14.89 26.82 -27.64
N ASN A 120 -15.21 28.09 -27.90
CA ASN A 120 -14.23 29.08 -28.35
C ASN A 120 -13.43 28.64 -29.60
N GLY A 121 -14.08 27.95 -30.54
CA GLY A 121 -13.48 27.45 -31.78
C GLY A 121 -12.73 26.11 -31.67
N THR A 122 -12.49 25.59 -30.47
CA THR A 122 -11.85 24.28 -30.26
C THR A 122 -12.90 23.19 -29.99
N ALA A 123 -12.56 21.93 -30.27
CA ALA A 123 -13.45 20.81 -29.97
C ALA A 123 -13.65 20.69 -28.45
N PHE A 124 -14.90 20.75 -28.00
CA PHE A 124 -15.27 20.43 -26.63
C PHE A 124 -15.15 18.93 -26.42
N THR A 125 -14.34 18.53 -25.44
CA THR A 125 -14.18 17.14 -25.03
C THR A 125 -14.63 17.08 -23.58
N ALA A 126 -15.70 16.33 -23.29
CA ALA A 126 -16.03 16.02 -21.91
C ALA A 126 -14.86 15.21 -21.33
N ALA A 127 -14.32 15.61 -20.17
CA ALA A 127 -13.22 14.88 -19.56
C ALA A 127 -13.67 13.44 -19.28
N PRO A 128 -12.97 12.40 -19.78
CA PRO A 128 -13.27 11.02 -19.41
C PRO A 128 -12.90 10.81 -17.94
N ASP A 129 -13.76 10.16 -17.15
CA ASP A 129 -13.67 9.54 -15.80
C ASP A 129 -12.44 9.80 -14.88
N SER A 130 -11.79 10.95 -15.00
CA SER A 130 -10.51 11.27 -14.36
C SER A 130 -10.64 12.56 -13.56
N ILE A 131 -10.02 12.55 -12.38
CA ILE A 131 -9.79 13.78 -11.60
C ILE A 131 -8.45 14.31 -12.08
N THR A 132 -8.45 15.35 -12.92
CA THR A 132 -7.23 15.95 -13.47
C THR A 132 -7.10 17.43 -13.08
N GLU A 133 -5.94 17.83 -12.57
CA GLU A 133 -5.54 19.23 -12.41
C GLU A 133 -4.11 19.40 -12.93
N GLY A 134 -3.93 20.20 -13.99
CA GLY A 134 -2.63 20.36 -14.66
C GLY A 134 -2.08 19.03 -15.18
N ASN A 135 -0.92 18.60 -14.68
CA ASN A 135 -0.26 17.33 -14.99
C ASN A 135 -0.37 16.28 -13.87
N THR A 136 -1.31 16.48 -12.95
CA THR A 136 -1.62 15.55 -11.85
C THR A 136 -2.98 14.91 -12.11
N SER A 137 -3.08 13.60 -11.94
CA SER A 137 -4.32 12.85 -12.20
C SER A 137 -4.55 11.70 -11.23
N VAL A 138 -5.83 11.40 -11.00
CA VAL A 138 -6.29 10.07 -10.54
C VAL A 138 -7.11 9.47 -11.67
N GLU A 139 -6.67 8.32 -12.16
CA GLU A 139 -7.24 7.69 -13.35
C GLU A 139 -7.55 6.21 -13.07
N VAL A 140 -8.74 5.77 -13.48
CA VAL A 140 -9.02 4.35 -13.66
C VAL A 140 -8.92 4.09 -15.16
N SER A 141 -7.82 3.46 -15.58
CA SER A 141 -7.59 3.07 -16.96
C SER A 141 -8.02 1.62 -17.11
N ASP A 142 -9.25 1.37 -17.56
CA ASP A 142 -9.72 0.02 -17.90
C ASP A 142 -9.60 -0.23 -19.40
N SER A 143 -8.54 -0.94 -19.80
CA SER A 143 -8.32 -1.39 -21.19
C SER A 143 -8.78 -2.85 -21.40
N GLY A 144 -9.60 -3.38 -20.51
CA GLY A 144 -10.00 -4.79 -20.48
C GLY A 144 -9.04 -5.61 -19.62
N SER A 145 -8.06 -6.29 -20.23
CA SER A 145 -7.19 -7.23 -19.49
C SER A 145 -6.13 -6.56 -18.62
N ASN A 146 -5.83 -5.27 -18.84
CA ASN A 146 -4.74 -4.54 -18.18
C ASN A 146 -5.24 -3.31 -17.41
N GLY A 147 -6.45 -3.41 -16.83
CA GLY A 147 -7.04 -2.33 -16.06
C GLY A 147 -6.19 -1.91 -14.86
N VAL A 148 -5.96 -0.61 -14.66
CA VAL A 148 -5.22 -0.08 -13.51
C VAL A 148 -5.94 1.13 -12.91
N MET A 149 -5.83 1.30 -11.59
CA MET A 149 -6.12 2.58 -10.94
C MET A 149 -4.79 3.25 -10.61
N THR A 150 -4.54 4.47 -11.09
CA THR A 150 -3.26 5.17 -10.89
C THR A 150 -3.44 6.55 -10.26
N VAL A 151 -2.40 7.00 -9.56
CA VAL A 151 -2.23 8.39 -9.13
C VAL A 151 -0.92 8.90 -9.71
N THR A 152 -1.00 9.95 -10.53
CA THR A 152 0.14 10.60 -11.17
C THR A 152 0.32 11.99 -10.59
N VAL A 153 1.53 12.34 -10.16
CA VAL A 153 1.89 13.67 -9.65
C VAL A 153 3.06 14.21 -10.46
N ASP A 154 2.89 15.41 -11.01
CA ASP A 154 3.86 16.07 -11.88
C ASP A 154 4.29 15.19 -13.08
N GLY A 155 3.32 14.50 -13.70
CA GLY A 155 3.58 13.58 -14.82
C GLY A 155 4.29 12.27 -14.46
N THR A 156 4.51 11.99 -13.17
CA THR A 156 5.12 10.73 -12.69
C THR A 156 4.11 9.91 -11.91
N GLU A 157 3.91 8.64 -12.28
CA GLU A 157 3.06 7.71 -11.55
C GLU A 157 3.63 7.42 -10.15
N ARG A 158 2.86 7.72 -9.10
CA ARG A 158 3.28 7.55 -7.69
C ARG A 158 2.59 6.40 -6.99
N MET A 159 1.40 6.01 -7.45
CA MET A 159 0.62 4.91 -6.88
C MET A 159 -0.16 4.19 -7.98
N ARG A 160 -0.29 2.87 -7.85
CA ARG A 160 -1.07 2.01 -8.75
C ARG A 160 -1.80 0.91 -7.98
N VAL A 161 -3.02 0.59 -8.37
CA VAL A 161 -3.61 -0.74 -8.19
C VAL A 161 -3.58 -1.43 -9.55
N SER A 162 -2.87 -2.55 -9.66
CA SER A 162 -2.73 -3.31 -10.92
C SER A 162 -3.98 -4.15 -11.21
N ASN A 163 -4.09 -4.63 -12.44
CA ASN A 163 -5.09 -5.62 -12.86
C ASN A 163 -4.99 -6.94 -12.08
N ALA A 164 -3.82 -7.25 -11.49
CA ALA A 164 -3.60 -8.39 -10.63
C ALA A 164 -3.99 -8.14 -9.16
N GLY A 165 -4.50 -6.93 -8.83
CA GLY A 165 -4.89 -6.52 -7.49
C GLY A 165 -3.73 -6.06 -6.60
N GLU A 166 -2.54 -5.83 -7.16
CA GLU A 166 -1.38 -5.38 -6.41
C GLU A 166 -1.48 -3.87 -6.17
N PHE A 167 -1.14 -3.41 -4.97
CA PHE A 167 -0.99 -1.98 -4.67
C PHE A 167 0.50 -1.60 -4.71
N LEU A 168 0.89 -0.75 -5.65
CA LEU A 168 2.27 -0.34 -5.90
C LEU A 168 2.45 1.13 -5.59
N LEU A 169 3.60 1.51 -5.02
CA LEU A 169 4.01 2.91 -4.87
C LEU A 169 5.34 3.15 -5.58
N ASN A 170 5.39 4.20 -6.42
CA ASN A 170 6.57 4.64 -7.16
C ASN A 170 7.25 3.55 -8.03
N THR A 171 6.48 2.56 -8.48
CA THR A 171 6.86 1.53 -9.47
C THR A 171 5.64 1.13 -10.29
N THR A 172 5.86 0.81 -11.56
CA THR A 172 4.81 0.40 -12.51
C THR A 172 4.88 -1.09 -12.84
N SER A 173 5.96 -1.78 -12.45
CA SER A 173 6.16 -3.21 -12.71
C SER A 173 5.65 -4.04 -11.54
N PRO A 174 4.81 -5.06 -11.80
CA PRO A 174 4.39 -6.05 -10.80
C PRO A 174 5.62 -6.61 -10.08
N VAL A 175 5.59 -6.59 -8.75
CA VAL A 175 6.55 -7.32 -7.92
C VAL A 175 5.83 -8.53 -7.39
N THR A 176 6.14 -9.69 -7.95
CA THR A 176 5.51 -10.97 -7.61
C THR A 176 5.42 -11.12 -6.09
N ASN A 177 4.20 -11.10 -5.55
CA ASN A 177 3.84 -11.29 -4.14
C ASN A 177 4.06 -10.11 -3.16
N ALA A 178 4.12 -8.84 -3.61
CA ALA A 178 4.18 -7.69 -2.69
C ALA A 178 2.91 -6.83 -2.76
N ILE A 179 2.22 -6.67 -1.61
CA ILE A 179 1.03 -5.83 -1.48
C ILE A 179 1.40 -4.33 -1.29
N ALA A 180 2.67 -3.99 -1.04
CA ALA A 180 3.14 -2.60 -1.05
C ALA A 180 4.69 -2.53 -1.07
N THR A 181 5.28 -2.00 -2.15
CA THR A 181 6.67 -1.49 -2.11
C THR A 181 6.60 0.01 -1.84
N ILE A 182 6.66 0.44 -0.58
CA ILE A 182 6.75 1.87 -0.23
C ILE A 182 8.22 2.30 -0.33
N THR A 183 8.68 2.63 -1.54
CA THR A 183 10.00 3.27 -1.71
C THR A 183 9.84 4.78 -1.56
N LYS A 184 10.31 5.35 -0.45
CA LYS A 184 10.60 6.80 -0.41
C LYS A 184 11.98 7.10 0.16
N SER A 185 12.61 8.04 -0.54
CA SER A 185 13.90 8.66 -0.26
C SER A 185 13.94 9.30 1.13
N SER A 186 15.01 8.99 1.88
CA SER A 186 15.46 9.59 3.14
C SER A 186 14.70 9.24 4.44
N THR A 187 15.40 8.46 5.27
CA THR A 187 15.27 8.27 6.73
C THR A 187 14.02 7.56 7.26
N ALA A 188 14.20 6.27 7.59
CA ALA A 188 13.35 5.35 8.34
C ALA A 188 12.17 4.69 7.59
N LEU A 189 12.29 3.37 7.43
CA LEU A 189 11.20 2.47 7.04
C LEU A 189 10.49 1.98 8.31
N ASN A 190 9.26 2.41 8.52
CA ASN A 190 8.28 1.72 9.36
C ASN A 190 7.17 1.24 8.41
N MET A 191 7.13 -0.05 8.05
CA MET A 191 5.90 -0.83 7.83
C MET A 191 6.22 -2.19 7.17
N LEU A 192 5.98 -3.22 7.98
CA LEU A 192 6.07 -4.65 7.77
C LEU A 192 5.11 -5.14 6.66
N ALA A 193 5.63 -5.85 5.65
CA ALA A 193 4.82 -6.61 4.69
C ALA A 193 4.46 -7.99 5.26
N ILE A 194 3.16 -8.34 5.32
CA ILE A 194 2.67 -9.67 5.71
C ILE A 194 2.15 -10.36 4.44
N GLY A 195 2.96 -11.24 3.86
CA GLY A 195 2.54 -12.17 2.79
C GLY A 195 1.99 -13.47 3.38
N ASN A 196 0.93 -14.01 2.78
CA ASN A 196 0.22 -15.19 3.28
C ASN A 196 1.01 -16.50 3.06
N THR A 197 0.83 -17.44 3.99
CA THR A 197 1.38 -18.80 4.07
C THR A 197 2.92 -18.94 4.13
N GLY A 198 3.45 -18.89 5.35
CA GLY A 198 4.70 -19.62 5.70
C GLY A 198 6.03 -18.85 5.70
N THR A 199 6.05 -17.53 5.90
CA THR A 199 7.31 -16.76 5.81
C THR A 199 7.54 -15.76 6.93
N TYR A 200 8.74 -15.85 7.52
CA TYR A 200 9.32 -14.89 8.46
C TYR A 200 9.53 -13.51 7.83
N LEU A 201 9.62 -12.48 8.69
CA LEU A 201 10.04 -11.13 8.31
C LEU A 201 11.47 -11.15 7.74
N LYS A 202 11.62 -10.96 6.42
CA LYS A 202 12.93 -10.72 5.79
C LYS A 202 13.28 -9.24 5.85
N LEU A 203 14.24 -8.87 6.70
CA LEU A 203 14.92 -7.57 6.65
C LEU A 203 16.24 -7.77 5.89
N GLY A 204 16.23 -7.70 4.56
CA GLY A 204 17.46 -7.84 3.76
C GLY A 204 17.25 -7.67 2.25
N SER A 205 18.16 -6.92 1.60
CA SER A 205 18.23 -6.76 0.15
C SER A 205 19.07 -7.86 -0.50
N ASN A 206 18.88 -8.07 -1.80
CA ASN A 206 19.46 -9.16 -2.59
C ASN A 206 20.90 -8.87 -3.08
N ASP A 207 21.60 -7.88 -2.50
CA ASP A 207 22.88 -7.41 -3.01
C ASP A 207 24.08 -8.05 -2.30
N SER A 208 24.98 -8.57 -3.14
CA SER A 208 26.14 -9.39 -2.80
C SER A 208 27.26 -8.58 -2.12
N GLY A 209 27.02 -8.01 -0.92
CA GLY A 209 28.10 -7.36 -0.17
C GLY A 209 27.75 -6.32 0.90
N SER A 210 26.53 -6.26 1.43
CA SER A 210 26.17 -5.26 2.47
C SER A 210 25.99 -5.89 3.85
N ASP A 211 26.63 -5.31 4.88
CA ASP A 211 26.50 -5.74 6.27
C ASP A 211 25.04 -5.61 6.76
N TYR A 212 24.52 -6.73 7.27
CA TYR A 212 23.16 -6.90 7.78
C TYR A 212 23.03 -6.30 9.19
N GLN A 213 22.51 -5.08 9.35
CA GLN A 213 22.20 -4.54 10.68
C GLN A 213 20.74 -4.10 10.80
N ALA A 214 19.95 -4.87 11.55
CA ALA A 214 18.70 -4.36 12.13
C ALA A 214 19.08 -3.43 13.30
N ALA A 215 19.26 -2.14 13.01
CA ALA A 215 19.51 -1.13 14.02
C ALA A 215 18.22 -0.87 14.82
N ILE A 216 18.10 -1.49 16.00
CA ILE A 216 16.99 -1.28 16.92
C ILE A 216 17.42 -0.25 17.95
N ASN A 217 16.79 0.93 17.97
CA ASN A 217 17.02 1.94 18.99
C ASN A 217 16.13 1.66 20.21
N GLY A 218 16.66 0.91 21.19
CA GLY A 218 15.95 0.50 22.40
C GLY A 218 16.24 -0.95 22.82
N THR A 219 15.35 -1.55 23.62
CA THR A 219 15.43 -2.97 24.00
C THR A 219 14.86 -3.85 22.88
N ALA A 220 15.68 -4.75 22.35
CA ALA A 220 15.29 -5.77 21.38
C ALA A 220 15.05 -7.12 22.08
N PHE A 221 13.86 -7.69 21.94
CA PHE A 221 13.58 -9.07 22.33
C PHE A 221 13.41 -9.94 21.08
N ILE A 222 14.28 -10.92 20.89
CA ILE A 222 14.16 -11.93 19.81
C ILE A 222 13.44 -13.14 20.41
N TYR A 223 12.19 -13.35 20.02
CA TYR A 223 11.41 -14.54 20.37
C TYR A 223 11.42 -15.52 19.20
N THR A 224 11.70 -16.79 19.46
CA THR A 224 11.46 -17.87 18.50
C THR A 224 10.16 -18.56 18.84
N SER A 225 9.30 -18.79 17.85
CA SER A 225 8.12 -19.65 18.00
C SER A 225 8.49 -21.09 17.68
N ASN A 226 7.78 -22.06 18.29
CA ASN A 226 7.80 -23.48 17.93
C ASN A 226 9.14 -24.22 18.04
N GLY A 227 9.85 -24.13 19.17
CA GLY A 227 11.02 -24.99 19.42
C GLY A 227 12.22 -24.72 18.52
N VAL A 228 12.24 -23.58 17.83
CA VAL A 228 13.32 -23.18 16.92
C VAL A 228 14.42 -22.47 17.72
N ASP A 229 15.68 -22.84 17.48
CA ASP A 229 16.84 -22.18 18.07
C ASP A 229 17.11 -20.81 17.40
N ILE A 230 17.70 -19.87 18.12
CA ILE A 230 18.27 -18.67 17.49
C ILE A 230 19.66 -19.04 16.99
N VAL A 231 19.88 -19.02 15.68
CA VAL A 231 21.17 -19.37 15.05
C VAL A 231 21.80 -18.13 14.41
N LEU A 232 23.07 -17.87 14.74
CA LEU A 232 23.92 -16.87 14.11
C LEU A 232 24.96 -17.59 13.24
N GLY A 233 25.20 -17.09 12.03
CA GLY A 233 26.11 -17.75 11.08
C GLY A 233 26.33 -16.95 9.79
N THR A 234 27.18 -17.47 8.92
CA THR A 234 27.38 -16.93 7.56
C THR A 234 27.14 -18.05 6.54
N GLY A 235 26.19 -17.85 5.62
CA GLY A 235 25.78 -18.90 4.69
C GLY A 235 25.29 -20.16 5.41
N ALA A 236 25.87 -21.31 5.08
CA ALA A 236 25.58 -22.60 5.73
C ALA A 236 26.43 -22.87 7.00
N VAL A 237 27.28 -21.92 7.41
CA VAL A 237 28.19 -22.08 8.56
C VAL A 237 27.61 -21.39 9.78
N GLU A 238 27.22 -22.19 10.77
CA GLU A 238 26.82 -21.70 12.08
C GLU A 238 28.04 -21.21 12.89
N THR A 239 27.88 -20.13 13.65
CA THR A 239 28.89 -19.63 14.58
C THR A 239 28.42 -19.70 16.02
N CYS A 240 27.14 -19.45 16.27
CA CYS A 240 26.54 -19.40 17.60
C CYS A 240 25.07 -19.78 17.53
N ARG A 241 24.54 -20.40 18.58
CA ARG A 241 23.16 -20.83 18.68
C ARG A 241 22.66 -20.73 20.11
N LEU A 242 21.57 -20.00 20.34
CA LEU A 242 20.79 -20.11 21.57
C LEU A 242 19.74 -21.20 21.37
N LYS A 243 19.92 -22.32 22.07
CA LYS A 243 19.02 -23.46 21.98
C LYS A 243 17.71 -23.19 22.70
N ASN A 244 16.62 -23.51 22.04
CA ASN A 244 15.29 -23.42 22.62
C ASN A 244 15.07 -24.51 23.67
N SER A 245 15.57 -25.72 23.39
CA SER A 245 15.33 -26.92 24.23
C SER A 245 15.78 -26.79 25.68
N ASP A 246 16.87 -26.06 25.94
CA ASP A 246 17.50 -25.97 27.25
C ASP A 246 18.01 -24.55 27.59
N GLY A 247 17.76 -23.57 26.72
CA GLY A 247 18.24 -22.19 26.90
C GLY A 247 19.76 -22.04 26.78
N THR A 248 20.49 -23.06 26.32
CA THR A 248 21.95 -23.00 26.29
C THR A 248 22.46 -22.18 25.11
N LEU A 249 23.47 -21.36 25.38
CA LEU A 249 24.26 -20.73 24.33
C LEU A 249 25.36 -21.71 23.89
N THR A 250 25.28 -22.16 22.65
CA THR A 250 26.25 -23.06 22.04
C THR A 250 26.99 -22.34 20.92
N PHE A 251 28.24 -22.72 20.69
CA PHE A 251 29.05 -22.22 19.59
C PHE A 251 29.45 -23.40 18.71
N ALA A 252 29.68 -23.15 17.41
CA ALA A 252 30.07 -24.21 16.49
C ALA A 252 31.35 -24.93 16.96
N SER A 253 31.44 -26.23 16.67
CA SER A 253 32.57 -27.08 17.08
C SER A 253 33.92 -26.46 16.69
N GLY A 254 34.87 -26.40 17.63
CA GLY A 254 36.18 -25.74 17.42
C GLY A 254 36.17 -24.22 17.59
N LYS A 255 34.98 -23.60 17.68
CA LYS A 255 34.75 -22.23 18.14
C LYS A 255 34.10 -22.22 19.52
N TYR A 256 34.51 -23.12 20.41
CA TYR A 256 34.33 -22.85 21.84
C TYR A 256 34.75 -21.40 22.06
N PRO A 257 34.01 -20.59 22.83
CA PRO A 257 34.56 -19.32 23.23
C PRO A 257 35.90 -19.70 23.81
N VAL A 258 36.97 -19.30 23.13
CA VAL A 258 38.27 -19.18 23.73
C VAL A 258 38.08 -18.00 24.67
N ALA A 259 37.22 -18.16 25.68
CA ALA A 259 37.35 -17.44 26.90
C ALA A 259 38.74 -17.86 27.33
N LYS A 260 39.69 -16.97 27.07
CA LYS A 260 41.13 -17.13 27.25
C LYS A 260 41.51 -17.53 28.68
N ASN A 261 40.51 -17.76 29.55
CA ASN A 261 40.57 -17.94 30.98
C ASN A 261 39.63 -19.06 31.51
N VAL A 262 39.01 -19.92 30.67
CA VAL A 262 38.27 -21.09 31.19
C VAL A 262 39.18 -22.33 31.32
N PRO A 263 39.09 -23.10 32.42
CA PRO A 263 39.85 -24.34 32.57
C PRO A 263 39.58 -25.31 31.42
N LYS A 264 40.64 -25.80 30.77
CA LYS A 264 40.62 -26.84 29.74
C LYS A 264 40.57 -28.25 30.32
N ALA A 265 40.94 -28.38 31.59
CA ALA A 265 40.67 -29.53 32.43
C ALA A 265 40.60 -29.05 33.88
N TRP A 266 39.77 -29.68 34.70
CA TRP A 266 39.81 -29.49 36.15
C TRP A 266 39.39 -30.77 36.84
N VAL A 267 39.86 -30.94 38.08
CA VAL A 267 39.49 -32.07 38.92
C VAL A 267 39.43 -31.64 40.36
N ASN A 268 38.37 -32.07 41.04
CA ASN A 268 38.22 -31.98 42.48
C ASN A 268 38.35 -33.40 43.06
N PHE A 269 39.34 -33.61 43.91
CA PHE A 269 39.56 -34.90 44.55
C PHE A 269 38.86 -34.97 45.92
N SER A 270 38.36 -36.15 46.30
CA SER A 270 37.79 -36.39 47.63
C SER A 270 38.84 -36.41 48.75
N ASP A 271 38.33 -36.36 49.98
CA ASP A 271 39.08 -36.39 51.21
C ASP A 271 39.84 -37.70 51.43
N GLY A 272 41.10 -37.56 51.87
CA GLY A 272 41.94 -38.67 52.33
C GLY A 272 42.92 -39.21 51.29
N PHE A 273 44.09 -38.58 51.18
CA PHE A 273 45.26 -39.08 50.44
C PHE A 273 45.94 -40.31 51.11
N ALA A 274 45.15 -41.26 51.62
CA ALA A 274 45.69 -42.54 52.06
C ALA A 274 46.07 -43.38 50.83
N PHE A 275 47.24 -44.01 50.85
CA PHE A 275 47.75 -44.86 49.77
C PHE A 275 46.69 -45.90 49.36
N GLY A 276 45.96 -45.66 48.27
CA GLY A 276 44.90 -46.58 47.83
C GLY A 276 43.80 -45.99 46.94
N GLY A 277 43.56 -44.67 46.93
CA GLY A 277 42.63 -44.11 45.93
C GLY A 277 42.23 -42.67 46.16
N LEU A 278 42.70 -41.78 45.29
CA LEU A 278 42.07 -40.48 45.07
C LEU A 278 40.79 -40.71 44.28
N VAL A 279 39.64 -40.36 44.85
CA VAL A 279 38.36 -40.40 44.13
C VAL A 279 38.15 -39.05 43.45
N ILE A 280 37.78 -39.09 42.17
CA ILE A 280 37.36 -37.91 41.43
C ILE A 280 35.92 -37.59 41.84
N ASN A 281 35.71 -36.48 42.55
CA ASN A 281 34.37 -36.03 42.95
C ASN A 281 33.63 -35.37 41.80
N ASP A 282 34.35 -34.55 41.06
CA ASP A 282 33.88 -33.91 39.84
C ASP A 282 35.08 -33.56 38.97
N SER A 283 34.88 -33.60 37.66
CA SER A 283 35.95 -33.35 36.70
C SER A 283 35.45 -32.81 35.38
N PHE A 284 36.29 -31.99 34.77
CA PHE A 284 36.20 -31.64 33.36
C PHE A 284 37.48 -32.13 32.67
N ASN A 285 37.30 -32.92 31.61
CA ASN A 285 38.38 -33.48 30.80
C ASN A 285 39.48 -34.24 31.58
N VAL A 286 39.20 -34.77 32.78
CA VAL A 286 40.09 -35.65 33.54
C VAL A 286 39.43 -37.03 33.69
N SER A 287 40.15 -38.10 33.35
CA SER A 287 39.60 -39.46 33.29
C SER A 287 40.03 -40.35 34.44
N SER A 288 41.26 -40.18 34.93
CA SER A 288 41.80 -41.00 36.01
C SER A 288 43.01 -40.34 36.65
N VAL A 289 43.35 -40.82 37.85
CA VAL A 289 44.58 -40.48 38.54
C VAL A 289 45.30 -41.77 38.94
N THR A 290 46.60 -41.82 38.70
CA THR A 290 47.46 -42.88 39.21
C THR A 290 48.55 -42.29 40.09
N ASN A 291 49.12 -43.12 40.98
CA ASN A 291 50.18 -42.73 41.89
C ASN A 291 51.46 -43.48 41.51
N PRO A 292 52.22 -43.03 40.48
CA PRO A 292 53.41 -43.73 40.01
C PRO A 292 54.56 -43.83 41.03
N SER A 293 54.56 -43.03 42.10
CA SER A 293 55.58 -43.06 43.16
C SER A 293 54.98 -42.67 44.52
N SER A 294 55.79 -42.61 45.59
CA SER A 294 55.30 -42.24 46.92
C SER A 294 54.93 -40.75 47.08
N ASN A 295 55.09 -39.90 46.06
CA ASN A 295 54.78 -38.47 46.11
C ASN A 295 54.38 -37.85 44.76
N THR A 296 54.24 -38.65 43.70
CA THR A 296 53.90 -38.18 42.36
C THR A 296 52.53 -38.69 41.97
N TYR A 297 51.65 -37.79 41.55
CA TYR A 297 50.34 -38.12 40.98
C TYR A 297 50.34 -37.81 39.50
N ARG A 298 49.85 -38.76 38.71
CA ARG A 298 49.63 -38.60 37.29
C ARG A 298 48.14 -38.51 37.03
N ILE A 299 47.68 -37.35 36.55
CA ILE A 299 46.30 -37.07 36.23
C ILE A 299 46.13 -37.18 34.71
N TYR A 300 45.37 -38.16 34.25
CA TYR A 300 45.10 -38.41 32.84
C TYR A 300 43.92 -37.59 32.34
N PHE A 301 44.02 -37.08 31.12
CA PHE A 301 42.91 -36.41 30.46
C PHE A 301 41.96 -37.41 29.81
N THR A 302 40.68 -37.05 29.74
CA THR A 302 39.68 -37.83 28.97
C THR A 302 39.93 -37.67 27.47
N ASN A 303 40.15 -36.44 27.03
CA ASN A 303 40.60 -36.10 25.69
C ASN A 303 41.97 -35.43 25.78
N ALA A 304 42.90 -35.85 24.91
CA ALA A 304 44.22 -35.23 24.86
C ALA A 304 44.12 -33.73 24.56
N MET A 305 44.91 -32.93 25.28
CA MET A 305 45.12 -31.51 25.04
C MET A 305 45.81 -31.31 23.70
N ASN A 306 45.52 -30.18 23.03
CA ASN A 306 46.08 -29.87 21.71
C ASN A 306 47.62 -29.79 21.71
N ASP A 307 48.21 -29.32 22.80
CA ASP A 307 49.65 -29.29 23.03
C ASP A 307 49.97 -29.39 24.54
N ASN A 308 51.25 -29.31 24.90
CA ASN A 308 51.73 -29.28 26.28
C ASN A 308 51.91 -27.87 26.85
N LYS A 309 51.37 -26.83 26.20
CA LYS A 309 51.49 -25.42 26.59
C LYS A 309 50.24 -24.98 27.36
N TYR A 310 50.09 -25.50 28.56
CA TYR A 310 49.02 -25.11 29.47
C TYR A 310 49.57 -24.76 30.86
N CYS A 311 48.81 -23.95 31.59
CA CYS A 311 49.19 -23.47 32.92
C CYS A 311 48.32 -24.17 33.98
N PRO A 312 48.81 -25.25 34.60
CA PRO A 312 48.12 -25.84 35.74
C PRO A 312 48.23 -24.93 36.97
N SER A 313 47.11 -24.76 37.68
CA SER A 313 47.06 -24.17 39.00
C SER A 313 46.46 -25.18 39.97
N ALA A 314 47.18 -25.44 41.06
CA ALA A 314 46.75 -26.37 42.09
C ALA A 314 46.50 -25.61 43.40
N MET A 315 45.41 -25.96 44.07
CA MET A 315 45.10 -25.50 45.42
C MET A 315 45.01 -26.71 46.34
N ILE A 316 45.69 -26.65 47.48
CA ILE A 316 45.71 -27.72 48.47
C ILE A 316 45.18 -27.26 49.81
N SER A 317 44.48 -28.16 50.49
CA SER A 317 44.17 -28.06 51.90
C SER A 317 44.92 -29.16 52.65
N TYR A 318 45.50 -28.83 53.80
CA TYR A 318 46.40 -29.72 54.53
C TYR A 318 46.22 -29.61 56.05
N VAL A 319 46.50 -30.71 56.75
CA VAL A 319 46.49 -30.82 58.22
C VAL A 319 47.85 -31.30 58.70
N SER A 320 48.87 -30.46 58.50
CA SER A 320 50.27 -30.75 58.81
C SER A 320 50.94 -29.58 59.52
N SER A 321 51.96 -29.88 60.34
CA SER A 321 52.86 -28.88 60.93
C SER A 321 53.82 -28.26 59.91
N LYS A 322 53.85 -28.77 58.67
CA LYS A 322 54.68 -28.24 57.59
C LYS A 322 53.86 -28.02 56.30
N ALA A 323 54.03 -26.86 55.66
CA ALA A 323 53.27 -26.48 54.46
C ALA A 323 53.67 -27.29 53.21
N PRO A 324 52.75 -28.03 52.56
CA PRO A 324 53.05 -28.75 51.33
C PRO A 324 53.21 -27.79 50.14
N ILE A 325 54.00 -28.19 49.16
CA ILE A 325 54.14 -27.51 47.87
C ILE A 325 53.68 -28.48 46.78
N VAL A 326 52.85 -27.98 45.85
CA VAL A 326 52.53 -28.69 44.62
C VAL A 326 53.52 -28.24 43.55
N LEU A 327 54.34 -29.17 43.09
CA LEU A 327 55.26 -28.95 41.98
C LEU A 327 54.70 -29.61 40.73
N ILE A 328 54.87 -28.95 39.60
CA ILE A 328 54.52 -29.50 38.29
C ILE A 328 55.74 -30.25 37.77
N ASN A 329 55.62 -31.57 37.66
CA ASN A 329 56.74 -32.43 37.26
C ASN A 329 56.77 -32.68 35.75
N SER A 330 55.60 -32.83 35.13
CA SER A 330 55.51 -33.08 33.69
C SER A 330 54.21 -32.54 33.10
N LEU A 331 54.32 -31.92 31.93
CA LEU A 331 53.19 -31.46 31.11
C LEU A 331 53.22 -32.23 29.78
N THR A 332 52.19 -33.03 29.53
CA THR A 332 52.01 -33.74 28.26
C THR A 332 50.63 -33.47 27.69
N THR A 333 50.38 -33.89 26.45
CA THR A 333 49.03 -33.78 25.87
C THR A 333 48.03 -34.73 26.52
N SER A 334 48.46 -35.81 27.17
CA SER A 334 47.56 -36.87 27.67
C SER A 334 47.44 -36.93 29.19
N TYR A 335 48.38 -36.33 29.91
CA TYR A 335 48.38 -36.27 31.35
C TYR A 335 49.25 -35.11 31.86
N ILE A 336 49.00 -34.74 33.12
CA ILE A 336 49.89 -33.91 33.92
C ILE A 336 50.42 -34.72 35.10
N GLU A 337 51.68 -34.52 35.46
CA GLU A 337 52.23 -35.01 36.71
C GLU A 337 52.44 -33.88 37.69
N ILE A 338 51.90 -34.07 38.88
CA ILE A 338 52.17 -33.21 40.03
C ILE A 338 52.93 -33.99 41.08
N VAL A 339 53.75 -33.28 41.83
CA VAL A 339 54.56 -33.82 42.91
C VAL A 339 54.23 -33.05 44.18
N LEU A 340 53.93 -33.78 45.25
CA LEU A 340 53.57 -33.21 46.54
C LEU A 340 54.76 -33.38 47.50
N GLN A 341 55.43 -32.27 47.81
CA GLN A 341 56.66 -32.27 48.61
C GLN A 341 56.65 -31.22 49.71
N ASN A 342 57.53 -31.41 50.69
CA ASN A 342 57.89 -30.39 51.64
C ASN A 342 59.37 -30.49 52.01
N GLY A 343 60.14 -29.55 51.49
CA GLY A 343 61.60 -29.54 51.62
C GLY A 343 62.20 -30.81 51.02
N THR A 344 62.47 -31.81 51.86
CA THR A 344 63.19 -33.04 51.52
C THR A 344 62.37 -34.34 51.71
N SER A 345 61.06 -34.25 52.02
CA SER A 345 60.22 -35.42 52.34
C SER A 345 58.86 -35.43 51.63
N SER A 346 58.34 -36.63 51.33
CA SER A 346 57.01 -36.88 50.73
C SER A 346 55.88 -36.62 51.75
N LEU A 347 54.78 -35.96 51.34
CA LEU A 347 53.73 -35.50 52.25
C LEU A 347 52.32 -36.06 52.00
N ASN A 348 52.20 -37.19 51.31
CA ASN A 348 50.89 -37.74 50.93
C ASN A 348 49.92 -37.92 52.12
N SER A 349 50.40 -38.25 53.31
CA SER A 349 49.55 -38.56 54.48
C SER A 349 48.87 -37.37 55.16
N SER A 350 49.07 -36.12 54.71
CA SER A 350 48.59 -34.92 55.43
C SER A 350 47.73 -33.96 54.61
N ILE A 351 47.33 -34.35 53.40
CA ILE A 351 46.51 -33.53 52.51
C ILE A 351 45.05 -33.95 52.66
N THR A 352 44.17 -32.97 52.84
CA THR A 352 42.73 -33.19 53.01
C THR A 352 41.95 -32.94 51.74
N ASN A 353 42.35 -31.97 50.90
CA ASN A 353 41.73 -31.71 49.59
C ASN A 353 42.77 -31.20 48.60
N LEU A 354 42.59 -31.54 47.33
CA LEU A 354 43.34 -30.98 46.20
C LEU A 354 42.36 -30.63 45.08
N ALA A 355 42.40 -29.37 44.65
CA ALA A 355 41.75 -28.92 43.44
C ALA A 355 42.82 -28.56 42.42
N LEU A 356 42.68 -29.06 41.20
CA LEU A 356 43.57 -28.74 40.09
C LEU A 356 42.73 -28.15 38.97
N SER A 357 43.11 -26.97 38.50
CA SER A 357 42.55 -26.33 37.31
C SER A 357 43.65 -26.13 36.29
N ILE A 358 43.37 -26.39 35.02
CA ILE A 358 44.35 -26.29 33.94
C ILE A 358 43.85 -25.26 32.96
N LEU A 359 44.52 -24.11 32.90
CA LEU A 359 44.20 -23.06 31.96
C LEU A 359 44.95 -23.33 30.64
N GLY A 360 44.22 -23.31 29.52
CA GLY A 360 44.82 -23.40 28.20
C GLY A 360 45.48 -22.07 27.82
N ALA A 361 46.53 -22.13 26.99
CA ALA A 361 47.10 -20.95 26.35
C ALA A 361 46.13 -20.29 25.35
#